data_AF-A0A953SCL4-F1
#
_entry.id   AF-A0A953SCL4-F1
#
_cell.length_a   1.000
_cell.length_b   1.000
_cell.length_c   1.000
_cell.angle_alpha   90.00
_cell.angle_beta   90.00
_cell.angle_gamma   90.00
#
_symmetry.space_group_name_H-M   'P 1'
#
loop_
_entity.id
_entity.type
_entity.pdbx_description
1 polymer ?
#
loop_
_entity_poly.entity_id
_entity_poly.type
_entity_poly.pdbx_seq_one_letter_code
_entity_poly.pdbx_strand_id
1 'polypeptide(L)' 'MRPFTNSQDGRALRRYRKRRVIERTIGWLGNFRRLVVRYDRSLRIYGAFFHIACFMIVLRKVVQ' A
#
# COMPACT_ATOMS: atom_id res chain seq x y z
N MET A 1 -19.78 -26.43 22.16
CA MET A 1 -18.65 -26.58 21.23
C MET A 1 -18.46 -25.26 20.46
N ARG A 2 -17.45 -24.43 20.77
CA ARG A 2 -17.08 -23.25 19.95
C ARG A 2 -15.77 -23.56 19.22
N PRO A 3 -15.60 -23.19 17.94
CA PRO A 3 -14.40 -23.56 17.20
C PRO A 3 -13.21 -22.78 17.76
N PHE A 4 -12.08 -23.49 17.89
CA PHE A 4 -10.77 -22.95 18.19
C PHE A 4 -10.38 -22.03 17.01
N THR A 5 -10.55 -20.73 17.17
CA THR A 5 -9.89 -19.79 16.25
C THR A 5 -8.43 -19.75 16.70
N ASN A 6 -7.56 -20.43 15.95
CA ASN A 6 -6.11 -20.31 16.09
C ASN A 6 -5.74 -18.87 15.72
N SER A 7 -5.93 -17.95 16.67
CA SER A 7 -5.52 -16.56 16.53
C SER A 7 -4.01 -16.51 16.72
N GLN A 8 -3.31 -16.63 15.59
CA GLN A 8 -1.93 -16.21 15.36
C GLN A 8 -0.86 -16.91 16.21
N ASP A 9 -0.21 -17.90 15.61
CA ASP A 9 1.07 -18.46 16.05
C ASP A 9 2.01 -17.36 16.59
N GLY A 10 2.44 -17.50 17.84
CA GLY A 10 3.31 -16.56 18.57
C GLY A 10 4.75 -16.42 18.06
N ARG A 11 4.97 -16.47 16.74
CA ARG A 11 6.28 -16.30 16.08
C ARG A 11 6.53 -14.83 15.77
N ALA A 12 7.79 -14.41 15.95
CA ALA A 12 8.25 -13.01 15.99
C ALA A 12 7.49 -12.03 15.06
N LEU A 13 6.56 -11.26 15.66
CA LEU A 13 5.72 -10.21 15.08
C LEU A 13 6.48 -9.08 14.35
N ARG A 14 7.82 -9.12 14.36
CA ARG A 14 8.70 -8.13 13.73
C ARG A 14 8.53 -8.08 12.21
N ARG A 15 8.23 -9.21 11.54
CA ARG A 15 7.89 -9.25 10.10
C ARG A 15 6.47 -8.74 9.81
N TYR A 16 5.51 -9.03 10.69
CA TYR A 16 4.11 -8.63 10.53
C TYR A 16 3.91 -7.11 10.70
N ARG A 17 4.61 -6.47 11.64
CA ARG A 17 4.56 -5.01 11.82
C ARG A 17 5.04 -4.24 10.59
N LYS A 18 6.08 -4.75 9.90
CA LYS A 18 6.59 -4.17 8.66
C LYS A 18 5.61 -4.33 7.49
N ARG A 19 4.95 -5.49 7.37
CA ARG A 19 3.92 -5.73 6.35
C ARG A 19 2.75 -4.76 6.48
N ARG A 20 2.31 -4.46 7.70
CA ARG A 20 1.21 -3.50 7.93
C ARG A 20 1.47 -2.12 7.32
N VAL A 21 2.71 -1.63 7.35
CA VAL A 21 3.06 -0.34 6.71
C VAL A 21 2.97 -0.44 5.19
N ILE A 22 3.50 -1.53 4.63
CA ILE A 22 3.49 -1.81 3.19
C ILE A 22 2.04 -1.94 2.68
N GLU A 23 1.23 -2.75 3.34
CA GLU A 23 -0.20 -2.93 3.01
C GLU A 23 -0.96 -1.60 3.06
N ARG A 24 -0.67 -0.75 4.05
CA ARG A 24 -1.28 0.58 4.14
C ARG A 24 -0.85 1.49 2.99
N THR A 25 0.43 1.46 2.62
CA THR A 25 0.93 2.22 1.45
C THR A 25 0.34 1.70 0.14
N ILE A 26 0.16 0.38 -0.01
CA ILE A 26 -0.49 -0.22 -1.18
C ILE A 26 -1.97 0.16 -1.22
N GLY A 27 -2.66 0.20 -0.08
CA GLY A 27 -4.04 0.70 -0.01
C GLY A 27 -4.18 2.17 -0.43
N TRP A 28 -3.24 3.03 -0.02
CA TRP A 28 -3.19 4.42 -0.48
C TRP A 28 -2.94 4.51 -1.99
N LEU A 29 -2.04 3.68 -2.52
CA LEU A 29 -1.76 3.61 -3.96
C LEU A 29 -2.94 3.05 -4.76
N GLY A 30 -3.69 2.11 -4.19
CA GLY A 30 -4.90 1.52 -4.78
C GLY A 30 -6.03 2.51 -5.00
N ASN A 31 -6.12 3.58 -4.19
CA ASN A 31 -7.06 4.68 -4.42
C ASN A 31 -6.75 5.47 -5.70
N PHE A 32 -5.50 5.48 -6.16
CA PHE A 32 -5.13 6.07 -7.44
C PHE A 32 -5.40 5.05 -8.56
N ARG A 33 -6.68 4.92 -8.96
CA ARG A 33 -7.15 3.96 -9.99
C ARG A 33 -6.34 3.99 -11.30
N ARG A 34 -5.72 5.13 -11.61
CA ARG A 34 -4.87 5.37 -12.79
C ARG A 34 -3.49 4.69 -12.71
N LEU A 35 -3.06 4.26 -11.52
CA LEU A 35 -1.87 3.45 -11.29
C LEU A 35 -2.19 1.94 -11.26
N VAL A 36 -3.40 1.58 -10.82
CA VAL A 36 -3.84 0.17 -10.65
C VAL A 36 -3.99 -0.53 -12.00
N VAL A 37 -4.57 0.16 -12.98
CA VAL A 37 -4.73 -0.41 -14.32
C VAL A 37 -3.56 0.06 -15.19
N ARG A 38 -2.67 -0.89 -15.51
CA ARG A 38 -1.49 -0.68 -16.35
C ARG A 38 -1.92 -0.58 -17.82
N TYR A 39 -2.64 0.49 -18.17
CA TYR A 39 -3.06 0.75 -19.56
C TYR A 39 -1.87 1.12 -20.47
N ASP A 40 -0.80 1.67 -19.90
CA ASP A 40 0.34 2.18 -20.65
C ASP A 40 1.45 1.12 -20.79
N ARG A 41 1.91 0.88 -22.02
CA ARG A 41 3.00 -0.05 -22.35
C ARG A 41 4.37 0.46 -21.88
N SER A 42 4.50 1.76 -21.62
CA SER A 42 5.76 2.40 -21.22
C SER A 42 5.92 2.45 -19.71
N LEU A 43 6.99 1.80 -19.22
CA LEU A 43 7.40 1.87 -17.82
C LEU A 43 7.70 3.31 -17.35
N ARG A 44 8.07 4.19 -18.29
CA ARG A 44 8.42 5.59 -18.00
C ARG A 44 7.20 6.40 -17.57
N ILE A 45 6.07 6.18 -18.24
CA ILE A 45 4.79 6.84 -17.93
C ILE A 45 4.26 6.33 -16.59
N TYR A 46 4.35 5.01 -16.34
CA TYR A 46 4.01 4.42 -15.05
C TYR A 46 4.85 5.01 -13.90
N GLY A 47 6.17 5.13 -14.09
CA GLY A 47 7.07 5.73 -13.10
C GLY A 47 6.72 7.19 -12.78
N ALA A 48 6.41 8.00 -13.79
CA ALA A 48 5.99 9.39 -13.58
C ALA A 48 4.70 9.48 -12.75
N PHE A 49 3.69 8.67 -13.06
CA PHE A 49 2.45 8.61 -12.27
C PHE A 49 2.68 8.12 -10.84
N PHE A 50 3.61 7.19 -10.62
CA PHE A 50 4.00 6.75 -9.29
C PHE A 50 4.60 7.90 -8.46
N HIS A 51 5.49 8.70 -9.05
CA HIS A 51 6.06 9.88 -8.39
C HIS A 51 4.99 10.92 -8.05
N ILE A 52 4.05 11.18 -8.97
CA ILE A 52 2.94 12.10 -8.74
C ILE A 52 2.04 11.61 -7.59
N ALA A 53 1.74 10.31 -7.52
CA ALA A 53 0.96 9.73 -6.42
C ALA A 53 1.67 9.91 -5.06
N CYS A 54 2.99 9.69 -5.02
CA CYS A 54 3.80 9.93 -3.82
C CYS A 54 3.76 11.40 -3.40
N PHE A 55 3.92 12.33 -4.35
CA PHE A 55 3.84 13.77 -4.11
C PHE A 55 2.48 14.18 -3.53
N MET A 56 1.36 13.69 -4.08
CA MET A 56 0.02 13.98 -3.56
C MET A 56 -0.20 13.48 -2.12
N ILE A 57 0.39 12.33 -1.75
CA ILE A 57 0.31 11.79 -0.39
C ILE A 57 1.08 12.70 0.58
N VAL A 58 2.27 13.16 0.21
CA VAL A 58 3.07 14.08 1.03
C VAL A 58 2.37 15.43 1.14
N LEU A 59 1.87 15.98 0.03
CA LEU A 59 1.18 17.26 0.01
C LEU A 59 -0.04 17.27 0.94
N ARG A 60 -0.87 16.21 0.90
CA ARG A 60 -2.00 16.05 1.83
C ARG A 60 -1.61 16.00 3.30
N LYS A 61 -0.40 15.54 3.62
CA LYS A 61 0.10 15.48 5.00
C LYS A 61 0.68 16.81 5.49
N VAL A 62 1.12 17.68 4.59
CA VAL A 62 1.73 18.97 4.92
C VAL A 62 0.68 20.07 5.00
N VAL A 63 -0.34 20.00 4.15
CA VAL A 63 -1.42 21.01 4.07
C VAL A 63 -2.49 20.81 5.16
N GLN A 64 -2.49 19.66 5.83
CA GLN A 64 -3.50 19.28 6.84
C GLN A 64 -2.86 19.23 8.23
#